data_AF-A0A1G2RKY7-F1
#
_entry.id   AF-A0A1G2RKY7-F1
#
_cell.length_a   1.000
_cell.length_b   1.000
_cell.length_c   1.000
_cell.angle_alpha   90.00
_cell.angle_beta   90.00
_cell.angle_gamma   90.00
#
_symmetry.space_group_name_H-M   'P 1'
#
loop_
_entity.id
_entity.type
_entity.pdbx_description
1 polymer ?
#
loop_
_entity_poly.entity_id
_entity_poly.type
_entity_poly.pdbx_seq_one_letter_code
_entity_poly.pdbx_strand_id
1 'polypeptide(L)'
;MNAKYIQWVLVAVALVVGLVGGYFYGNSKGVAKEKATQEAAAKKGAEDAAAAVNPFSQTTANPFEKSPVNPYENVNINPFK
;
A
#
# COMPACT_ATOMS: atom_id res chain seq x y z
N MET A 1 33.80 -48.47 -19.04
CA MET A 1 32.95 -47.27 -19.21
C MET A 1 33.88 -46.05 -19.23
N ASN A 2 33.85 -45.24 -20.29
CA ASN A 2 34.85 -44.17 -20.49
C ASN A 2 34.65 -43.03 -19.47
N ALA A 3 35.72 -42.58 -18.82
CA ALA A 3 35.67 -41.54 -17.76
C ALA A 3 34.97 -40.25 -18.21
N LYS A 4 35.11 -39.88 -19.50
CA LYS A 4 34.40 -38.75 -20.10
C LYS A 4 32.88 -38.89 -20.04
N TYR A 5 32.33 -40.10 -20.23
CA TYR A 5 30.89 -40.34 -20.19
C TYR A 5 30.35 -40.28 -18.76
N ILE A 6 31.11 -40.79 -17.78
CA ILE A 6 30.75 -40.67 -16.36
C ILE A 6 30.67 -39.20 -15.95
N GLN A 7 31.60 -38.36 -16.42
CA GLN A 7 31.57 -36.93 -16.14
C GLN A 7 30.35 -36.22 -16.75
N TRP A 8 29.98 -36.55 -18.00
CA TRP A 8 28.77 -36.02 -18.63
C TRP A 8 27.49 -36.47 -17.93
N VAL A 9 27.43 -37.70 -17.43
CA VAL A 9 26.29 -38.21 -16.65
C VAL A 9 26.14 -37.45 -15.34
N LEU A 10 27.23 -37.19 -14.62
CA LEU A 10 27.17 -36.42 -13.37
C LEU A 10 26.69 -34.97 -13.61
N VAL A 11 27.14 -34.33 -14.69
CA VAL A 11 26.67 -33.00 -15.08
C VAL A 11 25.17 -33.02 -15.40
N ALA A 12 24.71 -34.02 -16.15
CA ALA A 12 23.29 -34.15 -16.48
C ALA A 12 22.43 -34.35 -15.22
N VAL A 13 22.88 -35.18 -14.28
CA VAL A 13 22.18 -35.41 -13.01
C VAL A 13 22.10 -34.14 -12.17
N ALA A 14 23.22 -33.41 -12.04
CA ALA A 14 23.24 -32.15 -11.29
C ALA A 14 22.28 -31.11 -11.89
N LEU A 15 22.19 -31.05 -13.22
CA LEU A 15 21.31 -30.11 -13.92
C LEU A 15 19.83 -30.47 -13.71
N VAL A 16 19.47 -31.75 -13.76
CA VAL A 16 18.10 -32.22 -13.50
C VAL A 16 17.70 -31.96 -12.05
N VAL A 17 18.58 -32.25 -11.08
CA VAL A 17 18.31 -31.99 -9.66
C VAL A 17 18.14 -30.49 -9.40
N GLY A 18 18.98 -29.65 -10.02
CA GLY A 18 18.87 -28.19 -9.92
C GLY A 18 17.56 -27.65 -10.50
N LEU A 19 17.13 -28.15 -11.66
CA LEU A 19 15.86 -27.76 -12.28
C LEU A 19 14.64 -28.17 -11.42
N VAL A 20 14.61 -29.42 -10.96
CA VAL A 20 13.49 -29.95 -10.17
C VAL A 20 13.43 -29.26 -8.79
N GLY A 21 14.57 -29.12 -8.12
CA GLY A 21 14.67 -28.42 -6.84
C GLY A 21 14.29 -26.94 -6.96
N GLY A 22 14.77 -26.27 -8.02
CA GLY A 22 14.42 -24.90 -8.33
C GLY A 22 12.93 -24.70 -8.62
N TYR A 23 12.30 -25.62 -9.36
CA TYR A 23 10.87 -25.58 -9.63
C TYR A 23 10.03 -25.75 -8.36
N PHE A 24 10.36 -26.73 -7.51
CA PHE A 24 9.64 -26.96 -6.26
C PHE A 24 9.78 -25.79 -5.27
N TYR A 25 11.00 -25.26 -5.15
CA TYR A 25 11.28 -24.14 -4.25
C TYR A 25 10.69 -22.81 -4.77
N GLY A 26 10.74 -22.58 -6.08
CA GLY A 26 10.15 -21.40 -6.73
C GLY A 26 8.63 -21.37 -6.60
N ASN A 27 7.97 -22.51 -6.78
CA ASN A 27 6.51 -22.61 -6.73
C ASN A 27 5.93 -22.24 -5.35
N SER A 28 6.61 -22.60 -4.26
CA SER A 28 6.17 -22.25 -2.90
C SER A 28 6.33 -20.75 -2.57
N LYS A 29 7.39 -20.11 -3.07
CA LYS A 29 7.63 -18.67 -2.85
C LYS A 29 6.78 -17.77 -3.75
N GLY A 30 6.42 -18.23 -4.95
CA GLY A 30 5.54 -17.50 -5.88
C GLY A 30 4.16 -17.23 -5.28
N VAL A 31 3.53 -18.28 -4.73
CA VAL A 31 2.18 -18.20 -4.15
C VAL A 31 2.14 -17.30 -2.91
N ALA A 32 3.17 -17.36 -2.05
CA ALA A 32 3.26 -16.49 -0.87
C ALA A 32 3.39 -15.02 -1.26
N LYS A 33 4.18 -14.73 -2.31
CA LYS A 33 4.39 -13.37 -2.80
C LYS A 33 3.13 -12.81 -3.45
N GLU A 34 2.45 -13.60 -4.28
CA GLU A 34 1.19 -13.21 -4.90
C GLU A 34 0.10 -12.91 -3.87
N LYS A 35 -0.03 -13.76 -2.85
CA LYS A 35 -0.98 -13.55 -1.77
C LYS A 35 -0.69 -12.28 -0.97
N ALA A 36 0.58 -12.00 -0.67
CA ALA A 36 0.98 -10.77 0.00
C ALA A 36 0.69 -9.51 -0.85
N THR A 37 0.92 -9.57 -2.17
CA THR A 37 0.56 -8.47 -3.08
C THR A 37 -0.95 -8.30 -3.25
N GLN A 38 -1.73 -9.38 -3.27
CA GLN A 38 -3.19 -9.30 -3.30
C GLN A 38 -3.76 -8.74 -2.00
N GLU A 39 -3.25 -9.17 -0.85
CA GLU A 39 -3.66 -8.62 0.45
C GLU A 39 -3.29 -7.14 0.57
N ALA A 40 -2.11 -6.73 0.08
CA ALA A 40 -1.72 -5.32 0.02
C ALA A 40 -2.60 -4.50 -0.94
N ALA A 41 -2.95 -5.05 -2.11
CA ALA A 41 -3.83 -4.39 -3.07
C ALA A 41 -5.28 -4.30 -2.55
N ALA A 42 -5.77 -5.35 -1.89
CA ALA A 42 -7.09 -5.37 -1.25
C ALA A 42 -7.16 -4.39 -0.09
N LYS A 43 -6.11 -4.29 0.72
CA LYS A 43 -6.03 -3.32 1.82
C LYS A 43 -6.01 -1.88 1.30
N LYS A 44 -5.22 -1.61 0.26
CA LYS A 44 -5.20 -0.31 -0.40
C LYS A 44 -6.55 0.07 -1.02
N GLY A 45 -7.20 -0.88 -1.70
CA GLY A 45 -8.55 -0.67 -2.24
C GLY A 45 -9.60 -0.41 -1.16
N ALA A 46 -9.48 -1.08 -0.01
CA ALA A 46 -10.36 -0.85 1.14
C ALA A 46 -10.12 0.52 1.80
N GLU A 47 -8.87 0.95 1.92
CA GLU A 47 -8.49 2.27 2.45
C GLU A 47 -8.97 3.40 1.53
N ASP A 48 -8.80 3.26 0.20
CA ASP A 48 -9.28 4.23 -0.78
C ASP A 48 -10.82 4.31 -0.80
N ALA A 49 -11.51 3.17 -0.68
CA ALA A 49 -12.96 3.14 -0.56
C ALA A 49 -13.43 3.81 0.75
N ALA A 50 -12.78 3.50 1.88
CA ALA A 50 -13.10 4.11 3.16
C ALA A 50 -12.86 5.63 3.16
N ALA A 51 -11.80 6.11 2.50
CA ALA A 51 -11.53 7.53 2.35
C ALA A 51 -12.57 8.23 1.46
N ALA A 52 -13.05 7.57 0.41
CA ALA A 52 -14.04 8.13 -0.51
C ALA A 52 -15.41 8.35 0.13
N VAL A 53 -15.82 7.50 1.07
CA VAL A 53 -17.09 7.67 1.81
C VAL A 53 -16.93 8.39 3.15
N ASN A 54 -15.72 8.76 3.58
CA ASN A 54 -15.52 9.41 4.87
C ASN A 54 -16.05 10.86 4.85
N PRO A 55 -17.18 11.16 5.51
CA PRO A 55 -17.76 12.50 5.51
C PRO A 55 -16.94 13.51 6.35
N PHE A 56 -15.98 13.03 7.14
CA PHE A 56 -15.14 13.85 8.01
C PHE A 56 -13.77 14.20 7.40
N SER A 57 -13.45 13.66 6.22
CA SER A 57 -12.18 13.97 5.54
C SER A 57 -12.14 15.39 4.93
N GLN A 58 -13.28 16.08 4.83
CA GLN A 58 -13.38 17.43 4.25
C GLN A 58 -13.46 18.55 5.29
N THR A 59 -13.42 18.25 6.58
CA THR A 59 -13.56 19.26 7.63
C THR A 59 -12.21 19.83 8.06
N THR A 60 -11.64 20.69 7.22
CA THR A 60 -10.60 21.67 7.65
C THR A 60 -11.17 23.04 7.95
N ALA A 61 -12.47 23.27 7.72
CA ALA A 61 -13.12 24.55 8.03
C ALA A 61 -13.24 24.72 9.56
N ASN A 62 -12.24 25.33 10.18
CA ASN A 62 -12.33 25.77 11.57
C ASN A 62 -13.37 26.90 11.66
N PRO A 63 -14.52 26.69 12.32
CA PRO A 63 -15.58 27.71 12.38
C PRO A 63 -15.16 28.96 13.16
N PHE A 64 -14.06 28.90 13.92
CA PHE A 64 -13.48 30.01 14.67
C PHE A 64 -12.31 30.68 13.96
N GLU A 65 -11.98 30.27 12.73
CA GLU A 65 -10.90 30.89 11.95
C GLU A 65 -11.23 32.33 11.56
N LYS A 66 -12.53 32.65 11.45
CA LYS A 66 -13.00 34.04 11.33
C LYS A 66 -13.17 34.61 12.73
N SER A 67 -12.31 35.56 13.08
CA SER A 67 -12.44 36.36 14.30
C SER A 67 -13.85 36.96 14.39
N PRO A 68 -14.53 36.92 15.55
CA PRO A 68 -15.88 37.45 15.69
C PRO A 68 -15.86 38.95 15.39
N VAL A 69 -16.57 39.36 14.33
CA VAL A 69 -16.77 40.78 14.00
C VAL A 69 -17.58 41.40 15.13
N ASN A 70 -17.04 42.44 15.78
CA ASN A 70 -17.74 43.13 16.86
C ASN A 70 -18.96 43.88 16.28
N PRO A 71 -20.21 43.53 16.67
CA PRO A 71 -21.40 44.19 16.14
C PRO A 71 -21.49 45.68 16.48
N TYR A 72 -20.71 46.14 17.46
CA TYR A 72 -20.73 47.51 17.96
C TYR A 72 -19.55 48.36 17.49
N GLU A 73 -18.72 47.85 16.58
CA GLU A 73 -17.53 48.58 16.11
C GLU A 73 -17.86 49.93 15.43
N ASN A 74 -19.08 50.07 14.89
CA ASN A 74 -19.50 51.24 14.13
C ASN A 74 -20.72 51.97 14.72
N VAL A 75 -21.07 51.72 15.99
CA VAL A 75 -22.18 52.47 16.63
C VAL A 75 -21.65 53.70 17.35
N ASN A 76 -22.19 54.87 17.00
CA ASN A 76 -21.97 56.10 17.76
C ASN A 76 -22.94 56.10 18.96
N ILE A 77 -22.45 55.70 20.13
CA ILE A 77 -23.24 55.54 21.37
C ILE A 77 -23.53 56.89 22.05
N ASN A 78 -23.23 58.03 21.42
CA ASN A 78 -23.47 59.33 22.05
C ASN A 78 -24.86 59.88 21.68
N PRO A 79 -25.85 59.84 22.59
CA PRO A 79 -27.20 60.36 22.35
C PRO A 79 -27.30 61.89 22.41
N PHE A 80 -26.20 62.61 22.69
CA PHE A 80 -26.15 64.07 22.83
C PHE A 80 -25.22 64.76 21.81
N LYS A 81 -24.82 64.04 20.74
CA LYS A 81 -24.20 64.64 19.56
C LYS A 81 -25.25 65.01 18.52
#